data_AF-A0A090YWK7-F1
#
_entry.id   AF-A0A090YWK7-F1
#
_cell.length_a   1.000
_cell.length_b   1.000
_cell.length_c   1.000
_cell.angle_alpha   90.00
_cell.angle_beta   90.00
_cell.angle_gamma   90.00
#
_symmetry.space_group_name_H-M   'P 1'
#
loop_
_entity.id
_entity.type
_entity.pdbx_description
1 polymer ?
#
loop_
_entity_poly.entity_id
_entity_poly.type
_entity_poly.pdbx_seq_one_letter_code
_entity_poly.pdbx_strand_id
1 'polypeptide(L)'
;MKDITAGRLQRLLVNLDKEIAPLKAVFNEVDRQLKHIELVQIDLLHIVELETFSSVRGYHLAKKLKEVRLERRAVKDRWEELKIALESLQETKAKTKEQMLAIYEKRKSLADRKYHIRKLDGDFEILADGIVSKKK
;
A
#
# COMPACT_ATOMS: atom_id res chain seq x y z
N MET A 1 -16.59 4.49 27.20
CA MET A 1 -15.12 4.52 27.01
C MET A 1 -14.86 4.96 25.57
N LYS A 2 -14.22 6.12 25.33
CA LYS A 2 -13.93 6.58 23.95
C LYS A 2 -13.04 5.54 23.26
N ASP A 3 -13.36 5.18 22.03
CA ASP A 3 -12.66 4.14 21.29
C ASP A 3 -11.28 4.62 20.82
N ILE A 4 -10.27 4.46 21.68
CA ILE A 4 -8.91 4.88 21.43
C ILE A 4 -8.31 4.12 20.23
N THR A 5 -8.69 2.87 20.01
CA THR A 5 -8.13 2.02 18.96
C THR A 5 -8.66 2.34 17.57
N ALA A 6 -9.99 2.50 17.40
CA ALA A 6 -10.54 2.93 16.10
C ALA A 6 -10.04 4.33 15.71
N GLY A 7 -10.01 5.27 16.66
CA GLY A 7 -9.48 6.62 16.40
C GLY A 7 -7.97 6.66 16.12
N ARG A 8 -7.19 5.67 16.56
CA ARG A 8 -5.76 5.53 16.20
C ARG A 8 -5.59 4.97 14.79
N LEU A 9 -6.34 3.93 14.42
CA LEU A 9 -6.30 3.34 13.08
C LEU A 9 -6.78 4.33 12.01
N GLN A 10 -7.82 5.10 12.30
CA GLN A 10 -8.31 6.11 11.38
C GLN A 10 -7.29 7.24 11.15
N ARG A 11 -6.58 7.67 12.21
CA ARG A 11 -5.46 8.61 12.07
C ARG A 11 -4.32 8.02 11.24
N LEU A 12 -4.01 6.74 11.44
CA LEU A 12 -2.97 6.06 10.67
C LEU A 12 -3.33 5.98 9.18
N LEU A 13 -4.59 5.68 8.84
CA LEU A 13 -5.08 5.72 7.45
C LEU A 13 -4.94 7.12 6.82
N VAL A 14 -5.33 8.17 7.55
CA VAL A 14 -5.19 9.56 7.08
C VAL A 14 -3.71 9.91 6.86
N ASN A 15 -2.81 9.46 7.73
CA ASN A 15 -1.38 9.69 7.56
C ASN A 15 -0.83 8.92 6.35
N LEU A 16 -1.22 7.66 6.15
CA LEU A 16 -0.83 6.89 4.96
C LEU A 16 -1.30 7.58 3.67
N ASP A 17 -2.52 8.16 3.66
CA ASP A 17 -3.01 8.91 2.50
C ASP A 17 -2.17 10.16 2.21
N LYS A 18 -1.72 10.85 3.25
CA LYS A 18 -0.84 12.03 3.12
C LYS A 18 0.54 11.68 2.56
N GLU A 19 1.05 10.49 2.82
CA GLU A 19 2.35 10.03 2.30
C GLU A 19 2.22 9.42 0.88
N ILE A 20 1.14 8.68 0.62
CA ILE A 20 0.90 8.03 -0.68
C ILE A 20 0.68 9.07 -1.79
N ALA A 21 -0.06 10.15 -1.52
CA ALA A 21 -0.38 11.17 -2.52
C ALA A 21 0.86 11.84 -3.15
N PRO A 22 1.81 12.42 -2.37
CA PRO A 22 3.01 13.01 -2.93
C PRO A 22 3.92 11.96 -3.59
N LEU A 23 4.07 10.77 -3.00
CA LEU A 23 4.87 9.70 -3.60
C LEU A 23 4.31 9.29 -4.97
N LYS A 24 2.98 9.20 -5.10
CA LYS A 24 2.30 8.91 -6.36
C LYS A 24 2.51 10.01 -7.40
N ALA A 25 2.54 11.27 -6.99
CA ALA A 25 2.85 12.37 -7.89
C ALA A 25 4.28 12.26 -8.45
N VAL A 26 5.25 11.97 -7.58
CA VAL A 26 6.66 11.74 -7.99
C VAL A 26 6.77 10.51 -8.89
N PHE A 27 6.10 9.41 -8.55
CA PHE A 27 6.08 8.20 -9.38
C PHE A 27 5.54 8.48 -10.79
N ASN A 28 4.42 9.20 -10.90
CA ASN A 28 3.84 9.55 -12.19
C ASN A 28 4.77 10.43 -13.03
N GLU A 29 5.53 11.31 -12.41
CA GLU A 29 6.50 12.15 -13.12
C GLU A 29 7.67 11.31 -13.65
N VAL A 30 8.23 10.43 -12.82
CA VAL A 30 9.30 9.51 -13.23
C VAL A 30 8.81 8.57 -14.35
N ASP A 31 7.56 8.09 -14.27
CA ASP A 31 6.94 7.26 -15.31
C ASP A 31 6.81 8.00 -16.65
N ARG A 32 6.44 9.29 -16.63
CA ARG A 32 6.40 10.12 -17.84
C ARG A 32 7.79 10.33 -18.43
N GLN A 33 8.78 10.59 -17.58
CA GLN A 33 10.18 10.75 -18.00
C GLN A 33 10.71 9.47 -18.65
N LEU A 34 10.44 8.31 -18.03
CA LEU A 34 10.83 7.02 -18.57
C LEU A 34 10.22 6.78 -19.96
N LYS A 35 8.91 7.00 -20.10
CA LYS A 35 8.21 6.88 -21.39
C LYS A 35 8.79 7.81 -22.46
N HIS A 36 9.10 9.05 -22.10
CA HIS A 36 9.69 10.00 -23.02
C HIS A 36 11.07 9.53 -23.51
N ILE A 37 11.93 9.08 -22.59
CA ILE A 37 13.26 8.55 -22.94
C ILE A 37 13.15 7.31 -23.84
N GLU A 38 12.16 6.45 -23.60
CA GLU A 38 11.90 5.28 -24.44
C GLU A 38 11.49 5.66 -25.86
N LEU A 39 10.66 6.70 -26.03
CA LEU A 39 10.32 7.24 -27.35
C LEU A 39 11.55 7.79 -28.06
N VAL A 40 12.38 8.59 -27.38
CA VAL A 40 13.63 9.11 -27.95
C VAL A 40 14.57 7.98 -28.38
N GLN A 41 14.65 6.91 -27.58
CA GLN A 41 15.44 5.74 -27.95
C GLN A 41 14.92 5.07 -29.23
N ILE A 42 13.60 4.93 -29.35
CA ILE A 42 12.94 4.36 -30.53
C ILE A 42 13.21 5.24 -31.76
N ASP A 43 13.07 6.56 -31.64
CA ASP A 43 13.33 7.49 -32.73
C ASP A 43 14.78 7.39 -33.24
N LEU A 44 15.75 7.29 -32.33
CA LEU A 44 17.16 7.09 -32.70
C LEU A 44 17.38 5.77 -33.44
N LEU A 45 16.68 4.71 -33.06
CA LEU A 45 16.75 3.41 -33.74
C LEU A 45 16.11 3.48 -35.13
N HIS A 46 14.95 4.12 -35.26
CA HIS A 46 14.29 4.32 -36.54
C HIS A 46 15.16 5.13 -37.51
N ILE A 47 15.88 6.15 -37.05
CA ILE A 47 16.84 6.89 -37.89
C ILE A 47 17.92 5.94 -38.43
N VAL A 48 18.43 5.05 -37.59
CA VAL A 48 19.45 4.06 -37.99
C VAL A 48 18.89 3.02 -38.97
N GLU A 49 17.62 2.65 -38.84
CA GLU A 49 16.97 1.65 -39.70
C GLU A 49 16.54 2.21 -41.06
N LEU A 50 16.05 3.45 -41.09
CA LEU A 50 15.38 4.02 -42.25
C LEU A 50 16.28 4.94 -43.08
N GLU A 51 17.29 5.56 -42.48
CA GLU A 51 18.16 6.51 -43.18
C GLU A 51 19.52 5.92 -43.52
N THR A 52 20.06 6.29 -44.68
CA THR A 52 21.48 6.09 -44.96
C THR A 52 22.30 7.15 -44.21
N PHE A 53 23.42 6.74 -43.62
CA PHE A 53 24.29 7.65 -42.88
C PHE A 53 25.77 7.34 -43.15
N SER A 54 26.59 8.38 -43.11
CA SER A 54 28.05 8.25 -43.16
C SER A 54 28.59 7.68 -41.85
N SER A 55 29.83 7.17 -41.86
CA SER A 55 30.48 6.64 -40.64
C SER A 55 30.54 7.66 -39.49
N VAL A 56 30.76 8.94 -39.81
CA VAL A 56 30.78 10.03 -38.81
C VAL A 56 29.40 10.21 -38.19
N ARG A 57 28.34 10.28 -39.02
CA ARG A 57 26.95 10.41 -38.53
C ARG A 57 26.53 9.18 -37.74
N GLY A 58 26.91 7.97 -38.19
CA GLY A 58 26.67 6.71 -37.48
C GLY A 58 27.34 6.68 -36.10
N TYR A 59 28.57 7.16 -35.98
CA TYR A 59 29.25 7.27 -34.68
C TYR A 59 28.49 8.21 -33.73
N HIS A 60 28.04 9.37 -34.21
CA HIS A 60 27.25 10.30 -33.39
C HIS A 60 25.92 9.70 -32.94
N LEU A 61 25.20 9.01 -33.83
CA LEU A 61 23.96 8.31 -33.50
C LEU A 61 24.20 7.22 -32.45
N ALA A 62 25.24 6.40 -32.62
CA ALA A 62 25.59 5.35 -31.67
C ALA A 62 25.98 5.92 -30.30
N LYS A 63 26.74 7.02 -30.27
CA LYS A 63 27.08 7.73 -29.02
C LYS A 63 25.81 8.27 -28.34
N LYS A 64 24.91 8.90 -29.09
CA LYS A 64 23.66 9.44 -28.53
C LYS A 64 22.75 8.33 -28.01
N LEU A 65 22.64 7.23 -28.74
CA LEU A 65 21.88 6.05 -28.31
C LEU A 65 22.46 5.46 -27.01
N LYS A 66 23.79 5.43 -26.86
CA LYS A 66 24.45 5.01 -25.61
C LYS A 66 24.06 5.93 -24.45
N GLU A 67 24.11 7.25 -24.64
CA GLU A 67 23.74 8.24 -23.62
C GLU A 67 22.28 8.06 -23.17
N VAL A 68 21.34 7.99 -24.13
CA VAL A 68 19.91 7.78 -23.87
C VAL A 68 19.67 6.45 -23.14
N ARG A 69 20.37 5.38 -23.51
CA ARG A 69 20.25 4.08 -22.82
C ARG A 69 20.78 4.08 -21.40
N LEU A 70 21.78 4.89 -21.09
CA LEU A 70 22.29 5.06 -19.73
C LEU A 70 21.31 5.87 -18.88
N GLU A 71 20.78 6.95 -19.44
CA GLU A 71 19.74 7.76 -18.80
C GLU A 71 18.48 6.94 -18.52
N ARG A 72 18.02 6.14 -19.50
CA ARG A 72 16.89 5.21 -19.33
C ARG A 72 17.10 4.28 -18.13
N ARG A 73 18.30 3.72 -17.96
CA ARG A 73 18.59 2.81 -16.83
C ARG A 73 18.45 3.54 -15.50
N ALA A 74 19.08 4.70 -15.35
CA ALA A 74 18.99 5.48 -14.12
C ALA A 74 17.53 5.85 -13.76
N VAL A 75 16.73 6.26 -14.75
CA VAL A 75 15.32 6.60 -14.54
C VAL A 75 14.49 5.34 -14.24
N LYS A 76 14.77 4.22 -14.91
CA LYS A 76 14.09 2.93 -14.67
C LYS A 76 14.37 2.41 -13.27
N ASP A 77 15.62 2.46 -12.81
CA ASP A 77 16.01 2.01 -11.47
C ASP A 77 15.22 2.81 -10.41
N ARG A 78 15.17 4.14 -10.57
CA ARG A 78 14.35 5.02 -9.71
C ARG A 78 12.86 4.71 -9.79
N TRP A 79 12.33 4.41 -10.98
CA TRP A 79 10.93 4.01 -11.15
C TRP A 79 10.62 2.71 -10.40
N GLU A 80 11.51 1.72 -10.46
CA GLU A 80 11.37 0.44 -9.76
C GLU A 80 11.39 0.63 -8.24
N GLU A 81 12.31 1.44 -7.72
CA GLU A 81 12.36 1.80 -6.29
C GLU A 81 11.04 2.44 -5.82
N LEU A 82 10.54 3.44 -6.56
CA LEU A 82 9.29 4.12 -6.22
C LEU A 82 8.08 3.21 -6.30
N LYS A 83 8.07 2.29 -7.29
CA LYS A 83 7.01 1.31 -7.45
C LYS A 83 6.92 0.40 -6.22
N ILE A 84 8.04 -0.15 -5.76
CA ILE A 84 8.11 -1.01 -4.57
C ILE A 84 7.56 -0.28 -3.35
N ALA A 85 7.99 0.96 -3.12
CA ALA A 85 7.54 1.76 -1.98
C ALA A 85 6.03 2.04 -2.04
N LEU A 86 5.51 2.40 -3.22
CA LEU A 86 4.11 2.74 -3.41
C LEU A 86 3.18 1.52 -3.28
N GLU A 87 3.58 0.37 -3.83
CA GLU A 87 2.85 -0.89 -3.66
C GLU A 87 2.81 -1.32 -2.18
N SER A 88 3.94 -1.22 -1.48
CA SER A 88 4.03 -1.56 -0.04
C SER A 88 3.13 -0.68 0.82
N LEU A 89 3.09 0.64 0.55
CA LEU A 89 2.23 1.58 1.26
C LEU A 89 0.74 1.33 0.98
N GLN A 90 0.39 1.03 -0.27
CA GLN A 90 -0.99 0.71 -0.65
C GLN A 90 -1.47 -0.58 0.02
N GLU A 91 -0.63 -1.62 0.06
CA GLU A 91 -0.93 -2.86 0.77
C GLU A 91 -1.12 -2.61 2.26
N THR A 92 -0.24 -1.82 2.88
CA THR A 92 -0.34 -1.45 4.30
C THR A 92 -1.64 -0.70 4.58
N LYS A 93 -2.05 0.22 3.69
CA LYS A 93 -3.32 0.94 3.78
C LYS A 93 -4.51 -0.03 3.70
N ALA A 94 -4.50 -0.97 2.75
CA ALA A 94 -5.56 -1.96 2.59
C ALA A 94 -5.71 -2.83 3.85
N LYS A 95 -4.61 -3.40 4.35
CA LYS A 95 -4.59 -4.20 5.60
C LYS A 95 -5.07 -3.40 6.80
N THR A 96 -4.64 -2.15 6.94
CA THR A 96 -5.08 -1.27 8.05
C THR A 96 -6.59 -1.04 7.99
N LYS A 97 -7.15 -0.84 6.79
CA LYS A 97 -8.59 -0.65 6.58
C LYS A 97 -9.38 -1.91 6.94
N GLU A 98 -8.90 -3.08 6.52
CA GLU A 98 -9.51 -4.38 6.87
C GLU A 98 -9.51 -4.62 8.38
N GLN A 99 -8.37 -4.38 9.04
CA GLN A 99 -8.25 -4.50 10.50
C GLN A 99 -9.22 -3.57 11.24
N MET A 100 -9.39 -2.34 10.75
CA MET A 100 -10.35 -1.39 11.31
C MET A 100 -11.79 -1.91 11.21
N LEU A 101 -12.17 -2.48 10.07
CA LEU A 101 -13.50 -3.08 9.86
C LEU A 101 -13.71 -4.31 10.76
N ALA A 102 -12.72 -5.21 10.83
CA ALA A 102 -12.78 -6.40 11.69
C ALA A 102 -12.95 -6.04 13.18
N ILE A 103 -12.27 -4.98 13.65
CA ILE A 103 -12.44 -4.48 15.02
C ILE A 103 -13.85 -3.94 15.23
N TYR A 104 -14.41 -3.22 14.25
CA TYR A 104 -15.78 -2.70 14.31
C TYR A 104 -16.80 -3.85 14.41
N GLU A 105 -16.69 -4.85 13.56
CA GLU A 105 -17.57 -6.03 13.58
C GLU A 105 -17.45 -6.82 14.88
N LYS A 106 -16.22 -7.03 15.36
CA LYS A 106 -15.97 -7.71 16.63
C LYS A 106 -16.66 -6.98 17.79
N ARG A 107 -16.59 -5.65 17.81
CA ARG A 107 -17.25 -4.84 18.84
C ARG A 107 -18.76 -4.96 18.78
N LYS A 108 -19.34 -4.91 17.59
CA LYS A 108 -20.78 -5.13 17.40
C LYS A 108 -21.20 -6.50 17.97
N SER A 109 -20.45 -7.56 17.63
CA SER A 109 -20.70 -8.92 18.15
C SER A 109 -20.58 -9.01 19.68
N LEU A 110 -19.66 -8.25 20.28
CA LEU A 110 -19.49 -8.21 21.73
C LEU A 110 -20.60 -7.43 22.43
N ALA A 111 -21.12 -6.38 21.80
CA ALA A 111 -22.27 -5.62 22.33
C ALA A 111 -23.55 -6.46 22.34
N ASP A 112 -23.75 -7.30 21.32
CA ASP A 112 -24.91 -8.19 21.19
C ASP A 112 -24.75 -9.50 21.98
N ARG A 113 -23.60 -9.72 22.63
CA ARG A 113 -23.27 -10.99 23.27
C ARG A 113 -24.11 -11.24 24.52
N LYS A 114 -24.99 -12.24 24.44
CA LYS A 114 -25.66 -12.81 25.62
C LYS A 114 -24.77 -13.89 26.25
N TYR A 115 -24.52 -13.78 27.55
CA TYR A 115 -23.78 -14.79 28.30
C TYR A 115 -24.74 -15.85 28.82
N HIS A 116 -24.53 -17.11 28.44
CA HIS A 116 -25.17 -18.23 29.10
C HIS A 116 -24.29 -18.69 30.26
N ILE A 117 -24.87 -18.72 31.46
CA ILE A 117 -24.23 -19.29 32.64
C ILE A 117 -24.02 -20.77 32.33
N ARG A 118 -22.76 -21.25 32.43
CA ARG A 118 -22.48 -22.70 32.36
C ARG A 118 -23.32 -23.36 33.45
N LYS A 119 -24.04 -24.45 33.12
CA LYS A 119 -24.74 -25.26 34.14
C LYS A 119 -23.73 -25.54 35.24
N LEU A 120 -23.96 -24.94 36.39
CA LEU A 120 -23.24 -25.26 37.60
C LEU A 120 -23.84 -26.58 38.05
N ASP A 121 -23.08 -27.67 37.99
CA ASP A 121 -23.54 -28.96 38.52
C ASP A 121 -23.64 -28.83 40.05
N GLY A 122 -24.86 -28.67 40.52
CA GLY A 122 -25.22 -28.46 41.92
C GLY A 122 -26.42 -27.52 42.04
N ASP A 123 -27.27 -27.77 43.03
CA ASP A 123 -28.34 -26.84 43.38
C ASP A 123 -27.70 -25.62 44.05
N PHE A 124 -27.66 -24.48 43.37
CA PHE A 124 -27.21 -23.21 43.96
C PHE A 124 -28.44 -22.33 44.20
N GLU A 125 -28.60 -21.81 45.42
CA GLU A 125 -29.60 -20.79 45.72
C GLU A 125 -28.96 -19.41 45.64
N ILE A 126 -29.67 -18.47 45.02
CA ILE A 126 -29.33 -17.05 45.05
C ILE A 126 -30.04 -16.49 46.28
N LEU A 127 -29.26 -16.16 47.32
CA LEU A 127 -29.79 -15.49 48.50
C LEU A 127 -30.16 -14.04 48.17
N ALA A 128 -31.05 -13.44 48.96
CA ALA A 128 -31.64 -12.12 48.69
C ALA A 128 -30.61 -10.96 48.64
N ASP A 129 -29.41 -11.20 49.15
CA ASP A 129 -28.23 -10.32 49.15
C ASP A 129 -27.27 -10.56 47.96
N GLY A 130 -27.63 -11.46 47.03
CA GLY A 130 -26.86 -11.75 45.82
C GLY A 130 -25.69 -12.71 46.02
N ILE A 131 -25.55 -13.32 47.20
CA ILE A 131 -24.51 -14.31 47.49
C ILE A 131 -24.98 -15.69 47.00
N VAL A 132 -24.17 -16.34 46.16
CA VAL A 132 -24.45 -17.67 45.63
C VAL A 132 -23.88 -18.72 46.59
N SER A 133 -24.74 -19.54 47.19
CA SER A 133 -24.32 -20.64 48.05
C SER A 133 -24.75 -21.99 47.48
N LYS A 134 -23.93 -23.03 47.68
CA LYS A 134 -24.25 -24.39 47.26
C LYS A 134 -25.26 -24.99 48.26
N LYS A 135 -26.43 -25.44 47.81
CA LYS A 135 -27.34 -26.22 48.65
C LYS A 135 -26.58 -27.45 49.15
N LYS A 136 -26.62 -27.66 50.47
CA LYS A 136 -26.13 -28.89 51.10
C LYS A 136 -27.13 -30.01 50.90
#